data_AF-A0A9N9MEZ2-F1
#
_entry.id   AF-A0A9N9MEZ2-F1
#
_cell.length_a   1.000
_cell.length_b   1.000
_cell.length_c   1.000
_cell.angle_alpha   90.00
_cell.angle_beta   90.00
_cell.angle_gamma   90.00
#
_symmetry.space_group_name_H-M   'P 1'
#
loop_
_entity.id
_entity.type
_entity.pdbx_description
1 polymer ?
#
loop_
_entity_poly.entity_id
_entity_poly.type
_entity_poly.pdbx_seq_one_letter_code
_entity_poly.pdbx_strand_id
1 'polypeptide(L)'
;MVRSIKIKASDERLYDRVWRGNLQPGQKDNNPATSLDNPKTYTLSDIVGDGSCLFRAVSMYLYGHQKCHEQLKKIALGYIKENWSVLQDHALIENDRMRDIEIYYENMKKTSVYGTSLEILALSETLSINFHINTRPEPEPE
;
A
#
# COMPACT_ATOMS: atom_id res chain seq x y z
N MET A 1 -10.60 -1.70 18.64
CA MET A 1 -9.48 -2.56 18.18
C MET A 1 -8.97 -1.98 16.87
N VAL A 2 -7.78 -1.37 16.85
CA VAL A 2 -7.23 -0.73 15.65
C VAL A 2 -6.57 -1.80 14.77
N ARG A 3 -7.01 -1.93 13.51
CA ARG A 3 -6.41 -2.85 12.52
C ARG A 3 -5.37 -2.07 11.71
N SER A 4 -4.20 -2.66 11.46
CA SER A 4 -3.15 -2.03 10.66
C SER A 4 -2.64 -2.90 9.53
N ILE A 5 -2.57 -2.33 8.31
CA ILE A 5 -2.10 -3.01 7.10
C ILE A 5 -0.70 -2.53 6.75
N LYS A 6 0.24 -3.46 6.58
CA LYS A 6 1.57 -3.16 6.05
C LYS A 6 1.63 -3.53 4.58
N ILE A 7 1.78 -2.53 3.71
CA ILE A 7 1.87 -2.71 2.25
C ILE A 7 3.29 -2.44 1.80
N LYS A 8 3.83 -3.34 0.97
CA LYS A 8 5.11 -3.18 0.27
C LYS A 8 4.83 -3.30 -1.23
N ALA A 9 5.16 -2.27 -2.00
CA ALA A 9 5.00 -2.28 -3.46
C ALA A 9 6.02 -3.25 -4.10
N SER A 10 5.59 -3.98 -5.14
CA SER A 10 6.38 -4.91 -5.98
C SER A 10 6.45 -4.34 -7.40
N ASP A 11 7.60 -4.31 -8.06
CA ASP A 11 8.12 -5.37 -8.97
C ASP A 11 9.66 -5.25 -9.19
N GLU A 12 10.46 -6.18 -9.72
CA GLU A 12 10.22 -7.40 -10.54
C GLU A 12 11.26 -8.51 -10.25
N ARG A 13 11.83 -8.49 -9.05
CA ARG A 13 12.95 -9.34 -8.68
C ARG A 13 12.70 -10.00 -7.33
N LEU A 14 12.52 -11.32 -7.31
CA LEU A 14 12.93 -12.19 -6.19
C LEU A 14 14.44 -12.04 -5.81
N TYR A 15 15.14 -11.06 -6.37
CA TYR A 15 16.60 -10.95 -6.42
C TYR A 15 17.11 -10.17 -5.22
N ASP A 16 17.73 -10.76 -4.23
CA ASP A 16 18.99 -11.45 -4.48
C ASP A 16 19.24 -12.47 -3.38
N ARG A 17 18.23 -13.34 -3.16
CA ARG A 17 18.13 -14.26 -2.03
C ARG A 17 17.81 -13.47 -0.75
N VAL A 18 17.59 -14.16 0.36
CA VAL A 18 18.45 -13.95 1.54
C VAL A 18 19.40 -12.76 1.32
N TRP A 19 19.26 -11.60 1.98
CA TRP A 19 20.22 -10.47 1.88
C TRP A 19 21.60 -10.87 2.48
N ARG A 20 22.23 -11.90 1.90
CA ARG A 20 23.53 -12.50 2.18
C ARG A 20 23.83 -12.76 3.65
N GLY A 21 23.08 -13.70 4.24
CA GLY A 21 23.40 -14.37 5.51
C GLY A 21 23.16 -13.53 6.76
N ASN A 22 22.20 -13.96 7.59
CA ASN A 22 22.06 -13.73 9.05
C ASN A 22 20.65 -13.34 9.52
N LEU A 23 19.61 -14.03 9.03
CA LEU A 23 18.45 -14.34 9.86
C LEU A 23 18.25 -15.86 9.83
N GLN A 24 19.03 -16.56 10.65
CA GLN A 24 18.63 -17.89 11.10
C GLN A 24 17.46 -17.71 12.08
N PRO A 25 16.44 -18.57 12.05
CA PRO A 25 15.33 -18.47 12.98
C PRO A 25 15.86 -18.54 14.42
N GLY A 26 15.74 -17.44 15.18
CA GLY A 26 16.01 -17.42 16.63
C GLY A 26 17.17 -16.56 17.16
N GLN A 27 17.66 -15.53 16.47
CA GLN A 27 18.64 -14.59 17.07
C GLN A 27 17.96 -13.32 17.62
N LYS A 28 18.18 -13.06 18.92
CA LYS A 28 17.71 -11.87 19.64
C LYS A 28 18.50 -10.64 19.18
N ASP A 29 17.78 -9.59 18.78
CA ASP A 29 18.33 -8.24 18.64
C ASP A 29 18.66 -7.69 20.05
N ASN A 30 19.91 -7.29 20.26
CA ASN A 30 20.43 -6.73 21.51
C ASN A 30 20.64 -5.19 21.44
N ASN A 31 19.85 -4.47 20.64
CA ASN A 31 19.90 -3.01 20.59
C ASN A 31 18.92 -2.41 21.62
N PRO A 32 19.38 -1.64 22.63
CA PRO A 32 18.56 -1.24 23.77
C PRO A 32 17.54 -0.11 23.50
N ALA A 33 17.19 0.17 22.24
CA ALA A 33 16.20 1.20 21.87
C ALA A 33 14.85 0.65 21.37
N THR A 34 14.64 -0.67 21.39
CA THR A 34 13.46 -1.33 20.82
C THR A 34 12.85 -2.36 21.78
N SER A 35 12.44 -1.96 22.98
CA SER A 35 11.52 -2.77 23.79
C SER A 35 10.08 -2.44 23.41
N LEU A 36 9.62 -2.98 22.26
CA LEU A 36 8.20 -3.25 22.04
C LEU A 36 8.06 -4.78 22.05
N ASP A 37 7.69 -5.33 23.20
CA ASP A 37 7.62 -6.76 23.53
C ASP A 37 6.57 -7.53 22.71
N ASN A 38 6.81 -7.69 21.41
CA ASN A 38 6.37 -8.84 20.62
C ASN A 38 7.09 -8.80 19.26
N PRO A 39 7.98 -9.75 18.91
CA PRO A 39 8.46 -9.84 17.55
C PRO A 39 7.27 -10.28 16.68
N LYS A 40 6.53 -9.32 16.12
CA LYS A 40 5.53 -9.60 15.10
C LYS A 40 6.28 -10.18 13.90
N THR A 41 6.29 -11.50 13.78
CA THR A 41 6.72 -12.19 12.56
C THR A 41 5.81 -11.74 11.42
N TYR A 42 6.40 -11.09 10.42
CA TYR A 42 5.71 -10.66 9.21
C TYR A 42 5.90 -11.71 8.13
N THR A 43 4.81 -12.06 7.45
CA THR A 43 4.86 -12.93 6.27
C THR A 43 4.68 -12.07 5.03
N LEU A 44 5.64 -12.12 4.11
CA LEU A 44 5.49 -11.51 2.79
C LEU A 44 4.49 -12.34 1.98
N SER A 45 3.53 -11.68 1.36
CA SER A 45 2.59 -12.31 0.43
C SER A 45 2.85 -11.80 -0.97
N ASP A 46 2.87 -12.70 -1.93
CA ASP A 46 3.02 -12.33 -3.34
C ASP A 46 1.73 -11.65 -3.82
N ILE A 47 1.88 -10.45 -4.37
CA ILE A 47 0.82 -9.64 -4.95
C ILE A 47 1.08 -9.54 -6.45
N VAL A 48 0.03 -9.61 -7.27
CA VAL A 48 0.17 -9.40 -8.71
C VAL A 48 0.66 -7.97 -8.95
N GLY A 49 1.81 -7.84 -9.63
CA GLY A 49 2.47 -6.57 -9.98
C GLY A 49 1.78 -5.82 -11.13
N ASP A 50 0.47 -5.60 -11.03
CA ASP A 50 -0.27 -4.74 -11.97
C ASP A 50 -0.58 -3.38 -11.34
N GLY A 51 -1.17 -2.46 -12.10
CA GLY A 51 -1.57 -1.16 -11.54
C GLY A 51 -2.66 -1.24 -10.47
N SER A 52 -3.22 -2.42 -10.18
CA SER A 52 -4.16 -2.63 -9.08
C SER A 52 -3.50 -3.22 -7.83
N CYS A 53 -2.16 -3.33 -7.79
CA CYS A 53 -1.40 -3.97 -6.71
C CYS A 53 -1.73 -3.44 -5.30
N LEU A 54 -1.99 -2.14 -5.15
CA LEU A 54 -2.42 -1.54 -3.88
C LEU A 54 -3.71 -2.19 -3.37
N PHE A 55 -4.75 -2.23 -4.22
CA PHE A 55 -6.05 -2.79 -3.86
C PHE A 55 -6.00 -4.31 -3.68
N ARG A 56 -5.12 -4.99 -4.44
CA ARG A 56 -4.85 -6.43 -4.27
C ARG A 56 -4.18 -6.73 -2.94
N ALA A 57 -3.25 -5.90 -2.48
CA ALA A 57 -2.62 -6.04 -1.17
C ALA A 57 -3.63 -5.88 -0.04
N VAL A 58 -4.54 -4.89 -0.15
CA VAL A 58 -5.63 -4.70 0.83
C VAL A 58 -6.61 -5.87 0.79
N SER A 59 -6.97 -6.36 -0.39
CA SER A 59 -7.82 -7.53 -0.55
C SER A 59 -7.19 -8.77 0.09
N MET A 60 -5.89 -8.99 -0.12
CA MET A 60 -5.15 -10.10 0.47
C MET A 60 -5.19 -10.03 2.00
N TYR A 61 -4.98 -8.85 2.58
CA TYR A 61 -5.03 -8.67 4.03
C TYR A 61 -6.43 -8.89 4.62
N LEU A 62 -7.47 -8.35 3.98
CA LEU A 62 -8.84 -8.40 4.52
C LEU A 62 -9.51 -9.76 4.31
N TYR A 63 -9.25 -10.40 3.17
CA TYR A 63 -10.03 -11.54 2.70
C TYR A 63 -9.18 -12.80 2.47
N GLY A 64 -7.85 -12.73 2.61
CA GLY A 64 -6.95 -13.85 2.33
C GLY A 64 -6.80 -14.16 0.84
N HIS A 65 -7.30 -13.30 -0.06
CA HIS A 65 -7.19 -13.46 -1.50
C HIS A 65 -7.23 -12.10 -2.22
N GLN A 66 -6.73 -12.03 -3.45
CA GLN A 66 -6.64 -10.76 -4.21
C GLN A 66 -7.89 -10.39 -5.01
N LYS A 67 -8.95 -11.22 -5.01
CA LYS A 67 -10.12 -11.12 -5.91
C LYS A 67 -11.05 -9.91 -5.67
N CYS A 68 -10.98 -9.25 -4.52
CA CYS A 68 -11.85 -8.12 -4.18
C CYS A 68 -11.25 -6.74 -4.53
N HIS A 69 -10.17 -6.70 -5.32
CA HIS A 69 -9.45 -5.46 -5.63
C HIS A 69 -10.32 -4.40 -6.31
N GLU A 70 -11.19 -4.80 -7.26
CA GLU A 70 -12.08 -3.86 -7.96
C GLU A 70 -13.13 -3.23 -7.03
N GLN A 71 -13.68 -4.02 -6.09
CA GLN A 71 -14.63 -3.52 -5.11
C GLN A 71 -13.95 -2.51 -4.17
N LEU A 72 -12.75 -2.83 -3.69
CA LEU A 72 -11.96 -1.92 -2.84
C LEU A 72 -11.60 -0.63 -3.58
N LYS A 73 -11.25 -0.73 -4.87
CA LYS A 73 -11.01 0.43 -5.73
C LYS A 73 -12.25 1.32 -5.85
N LYS A 74 -13.42 0.74 -6.09
CA LYS A 74 -14.69 1.48 -6.14
C LYS A 74 -15.02 2.16 -4.81
N ILE A 75 -14.77 1.49 -3.69
CA ILE A 75 -14.94 2.06 -2.34
C ILE A 75 -14.05 3.30 -2.17
N ALA A 76 -12.75 3.18 -2.48
CA ALA A 76 -11.81 4.29 -2.38
C ALA A 76 -12.24 5.48 -3.25
N LEU A 77 -12.57 5.22 -4.53
CA LEU A 77 -12.97 6.27 -5.46
C LEU A 77 -14.32 6.91 -5.09
N GLY A 78 -15.25 6.16 -4.49
CA GLY A 78 -16.49 6.71 -3.94
C GLY A 78 -16.22 7.73 -2.85
N TYR A 79 -15.38 7.37 -1.87
CA TYR A 79 -14.97 8.28 -0.81
C TYR A 79 -14.27 9.53 -1.34
N ILE A 80 -13.35 9.38 -2.30
CA ILE A 80 -12.65 10.51 -2.92
C ILE A 80 -13.63 11.45 -3.62
N LYS A 81 -14.60 10.90 -4.35
CA LYS A 81 -15.62 11.70 -5.04
C LYS A 81 -16.49 12.51 -4.08
N GLU A 82 -16.90 11.90 -2.98
CA GLU A 82 -17.71 12.56 -1.94
C GLU A 82 -16.94 13.65 -1.19
N ASN A 83 -15.62 13.52 -1.09
CA ASN A 83 -14.75 14.42 -0.31
C ASN A 83 -13.80 15.26 -1.20
N TRP A 84 -14.10 15.37 -2.50
CA TRP A 84 -13.18 15.95 -3.48
C TRP A 84 -12.73 17.37 -3.15
N SER A 85 -13.65 18.20 -2.62
CA SER A 85 -13.38 19.61 -2.30
C SER A 85 -12.18 19.80 -1.36
N VAL A 86 -11.94 18.84 -0.47
CA VAL A 86 -10.84 18.84 0.50
C VAL A 86 -9.62 18.06 0.00
N LEU A 87 -9.85 17.08 -0.88
CA LEU A 87 -8.82 16.13 -1.32
C LEU A 87 -8.12 16.49 -2.63
N GLN A 88 -8.72 17.34 -3.46
CA GLN A 88 -8.24 17.67 -4.81
C GLN A 88 -6.77 18.08 -4.88
N ASP A 89 -6.25 18.79 -3.87
CA ASP A 89 -4.85 19.26 -3.86
C ASP A 89 -3.83 18.12 -3.69
N HIS A 90 -4.28 16.95 -3.26
CA HIS A 90 -3.49 15.73 -3.12
C HIS A 90 -3.64 14.76 -4.30
N ALA A 91 -4.57 15.02 -5.23
CA ALA A 91 -4.81 14.16 -6.38
C ALA A 91 -3.75 14.37 -7.47
N LEU A 92 -3.10 13.28 -7.89
CA LEU A 92 -2.02 13.28 -8.88
C LEU A 92 -2.38 12.39 -10.08
N ILE A 93 -2.18 12.89 -11.29
CA ILE A 93 -2.27 12.16 -12.55
C ILE A 93 -1.05 12.51 -13.39
N GLU A 94 -0.29 11.51 -13.83
CA GLU A 94 0.93 11.71 -14.65
C GLU A 94 1.94 12.69 -14.03
N ASN A 95 1.98 12.77 -12.70
CA ASN A 95 2.74 13.72 -11.88
C ASN A 95 2.21 15.17 -11.85
N ASP A 96 1.06 15.44 -12.46
CA ASP A 96 0.35 16.72 -12.39
C ASP A 96 -0.80 16.68 -11.37
N ARG A 97 -1.06 17.82 -10.72
CA ARG A 97 -2.19 17.95 -9.81
C ARG A 97 -3.50 18.05 -10.59
N MET A 98 -4.43 17.15 -10.30
CA MET A 98 -5.75 17.14 -10.93
C MET A 98 -6.76 17.90 -10.08
N ARG A 99 -7.49 18.86 -10.67
CA ARG A 99 -8.56 19.61 -9.98
C ARG A 99 -9.98 19.16 -10.34
N ASP A 100 -10.09 18.36 -11.40
CA ASP A 100 -11.37 17.85 -11.91
C ASP A 100 -11.59 16.41 -11.45
N ILE A 101 -12.68 16.18 -10.71
CA ILE A 101 -13.02 14.87 -10.15
C ILE A 101 -13.47 13.88 -11.22
N GLU A 102 -14.19 14.31 -12.24
CA GLU A 102 -14.61 13.45 -13.34
C GLU A 102 -13.41 12.93 -14.12
N ILE A 103 -12.45 13.81 -14.44
CA ILE A 103 -11.20 13.42 -15.09
C ILE A 103 -10.39 12.49 -14.19
N TYR A 104 -10.31 12.79 -12.89
CA TYR A 104 -9.62 11.92 -11.93
C TYR A 104 -10.23 10.52 -11.89
N TYR A 105 -11.55 10.46 -11.74
CA TYR A 105 -12.31 9.24 -11.59
C TYR A 105 -12.26 8.36 -12.85
N GLU A 106 -12.40 8.94 -14.04
CA GLU A 106 -12.31 8.20 -15.30
C GLU A 106 -10.89 7.70 -15.59
N ASN A 107 -9.86 8.44 -15.18
CA ASN A 107 -8.49 7.94 -15.26
C ASN A 107 -8.26 6.78 -14.30
N MET A 108 -8.62 6.95 -13.02
CA MET A 108 -8.44 5.91 -12.03
C MET A 108 -9.24 4.65 -12.33
N LYS A 109 -10.41 4.75 -12.98
CA LYS A 109 -11.19 3.57 -13.41
C LYS A 109 -10.47 2.63 -14.36
N LYS A 110 -9.51 3.13 -15.14
CA LYS A 110 -8.77 2.31 -16.11
C LYS A 110 -8.04 1.17 -15.38
N THR A 111 -8.06 -0.01 -16.00
CA THR A 111 -7.23 -1.13 -15.55
C THR A 111 -5.76 -0.71 -15.69
N SER A 112 -4.95 -0.99 -14.67
CA SER A 112 -3.51 -0.67 -14.62
C SER A 112 -3.11 0.75 -14.21
N VAL A 113 -4.00 1.57 -13.64
CA VAL A 113 -3.59 2.83 -12.99
C VAL A 113 -3.25 2.59 -11.53
N TYR A 114 -1.99 2.89 -11.17
CA TYR A 114 -1.45 2.77 -9.82
C TYR A 114 -2.17 3.67 -8.83
N GLY A 115 -2.54 3.12 -7.68
CA GLY A 115 -3.01 3.91 -6.55
C GLY A 115 -1.86 4.66 -5.87
N THR A 116 -2.18 5.81 -5.30
CA THR A 116 -1.24 6.71 -4.63
C THR A 116 -1.56 6.84 -3.14
N SER A 117 -0.97 7.82 -2.46
CA SER A 117 -1.33 8.18 -1.09
C SER A 117 -2.81 8.56 -0.93
N LEU A 118 -3.45 9.07 -1.98
CA LEU A 118 -4.86 9.47 -1.92
C LEU A 118 -5.80 8.27 -1.74
N GLU A 119 -5.58 7.20 -2.49
CA GLU A 119 -6.34 5.94 -2.34
C GLU A 119 -6.09 5.29 -0.97
N ILE A 120 -4.88 5.40 -0.44
CA ILE A 120 -4.53 4.88 0.89
C ILE A 120 -5.31 5.63 1.97
N LEU A 121 -5.36 6.96 1.89
CA LEU A 121 -6.15 7.79 2.79
C LEU A 121 -7.64 7.41 2.70
N ALA A 122 -8.18 7.34 1.48
CA ALA A 122 -9.58 6.99 1.27
C ALA A 122 -9.95 5.62 1.86
N LEU A 123 -9.10 4.61 1.67
CA LEU A 123 -9.29 3.28 2.26
C LEU A 123 -9.12 3.30 3.78
N SER A 124 -8.20 4.10 4.31
CA SER A 124 -7.99 4.27 5.75
C SER A 124 -9.26 4.76 6.44
N GLU A 125 -9.84 5.82 5.88
CA GLU A 125 -11.07 6.44 6.39
C GLU A 125 -12.27 5.50 6.23
N THR A 126 -12.47 4.96 5.02
CA THR A 126 -13.66 4.17 4.73
C THR A 126 -13.69 2.82 5.46
N LEU A 127 -12.52 2.21 5.66
CA LEU A 127 -12.42 0.90 6.32
C LEU A 127 -12.11 1.02 7.83
N SER A 128 -11.78 2.21 8.31
CA SER A 128 -11.28 2.45 9.67
C SER A 128 -10.03 1.61 9.99
N ILE A 129 -9.04 1.66 9.09
CA ILE A 129 -7.82 0.86 9.14
C ILE A 129 -6.59 1.74 8.95
N ASN A 130 -5.59 1.60 9.81
CA ASN A 130 -4.34 2.32 9.65
C ASN A 130 -3.40 1.63 8.64
N PHE A 131 -2.75 2.40 7.79
CA PHE A 131 -1.74 1.88 6.86
C PHE A 131 -0.33 2.18 7.36
N HIS A 132 0.56 1.20 7.24
CA HIS A 132 1.98 1.36 7.52
C HIS A 132 2.78 0.94 6.28
N ILE A 133 3.19 1.92 5.50
CA ILE A 133 3.86 1.72 4.22
C ILE A 133 5.35 1.52 4.47
N ASN A 134 5.90 0.41 3.99
CA ASN A 134 7.34 0.15 4.03
C ASN A 134 7.92 0.39 2.64
N THR A 135 8.68 1.47 2.46
CA THR A 135 9.44 1.74 1.24
C THR A 135 10.86 1.17 1.36
N ARG A 136 11.45 0.82 0.22
CA ARG A 136 12.89 0.56 0.16
C ARG A 136 13.59 1.92 0.15
N PRO A 137 14.57 2.20 1.03
CA PRO A 137 15.40 3.39 0.87
C PRO A 137 16.12 3.30 -0.48
N GLU A 138 16.14 4.40 -1.25
CA GLU A 138 16.96 4.46 -2.46
C GLU A 138 18.42 4.23 -2.08
N PRO A 139 19.18 3.45 -2.87
CA PRO A 139 20.61 3.33 -2.65
C PRO A 139 21.25 4.72 -2.76
N GLU A 140 22.10 5.09 -1.80
CA GLU A 140 22.82 6.35 -1.89
C GLU A 140 23.68 6.38 -3.15
N PRO A 141 23.75 7.54 -3.85
CA PRO A 141 24.59 7.67 -5.03
C PRO A 141 26.05 7.44 -4.63
N GLU A 142 26.74 6.57 -5.38
CA GLU A 142 28.18 6.28 -5.24
C GLU A 142 29.06 7.52 -5.46
#